data_AF-A0A2V5W9X6-F1
#
_entry.id   AF-A0A2V5W9X6-F1
#
_cell.length_a   1.000
_cell.length_b   1.000
_cell.length_c   1.000
_cell.angle_alpha   90.00
_cell.angle_beta   90.00
_cell.angle_gamma   90.00
#
_symmetry.space_group_name_H-M   'P 1'
#
loop_
_entity.id
_entity.type
_entity.pdbx_description
1 polymer ?
#
loop_
_entity_poly.entity_id
_entity_poly.type
_entity_poly.pdbx_seq_one_letter_code
_entity_poly.pdbx_strand_id
1 'polypeptide(L)'
;MLQKLFPPQLNTQLETWLHDKFNAVCAAAGEQASRLTLRISPPLAAWEEEFFLRGLTENLFEINERGQVASELLPAGTEEDGAQKSYRIFSHEPVRLLRENVCQLASAARLIFERGWLKRHVRLEPGREEHRATADHFDLLVRSPAGRIFIWVETRRSAVELDKLIADLRACSRRGPHAHEDCGFPQNHPRHEFCLASQPSYLWAVAPDGEMFFAIKCDGATIELEPLSSLPPRSLLELG
;
A
#
# COMPACT_ATOMS: atom_id res chain seq x y z
N MET A 1 11.62 2.95 42.01
CA MET A 1 10.24 2.49 41.83
C MET A 1 10.07 2.09 40.38
N LEU A 2 10.07 0.79 40.09
CA LEU A 2 9.88 0.25 38.75
C LEU A 2 8.42 0.44 38.36
N GLN A 3 8.17 1.29 37.37
CA GLN A 3 6.89 1.32 36.65
C GLN A 3 6.67 -0.08 36.07
N LYS A 4 5.65 -0.78 36.59
CA LYS A 4 5.07 -1.94 35.93
C LYS A 4 4.52 -1.45 34.60
N LEU A 5 5.28 -1.67 33.53
CA LEU A 5 4.78 -1.62 32.16
C LEU A 5 3.72 -2.72 32.07
N PHE A 6 2.45 -2.33 32.15
CA PHE A 6 1.36 -3.22 31.79
C PHE A 6 1.60 -3.66 30.33
N PRO A 7 1.40 -4.94 29.98
CA PRO A 7 1.39 -5.32 28.58
C PRO A 7 0.33 -4.46 27.87
N PRO A 8 0.59 -3.99 26.63
CA PRO A 8 -0.43 -3.29 25.87
C PRO A 8 -1.67 -4.19 25.82
N GLN A 9 -2.80 -3.68 26.33
CA GLN A 9 -4.06 -4.36 26.15
C GLN A 9 -4.33 -4.42 24.65
N LEU A 10 -4.35 -5.64 24.11
CA LEU A 10 -4.79 -5.90 22.75
C LEU A 10 -6.27 -5.57 22.71
N ASN A 11 -6.64 -4.56 21.94
CA ASN A 11 -8.01 -4.04 21.95
C ASN A 11 -8.86 -4.66 20.84
N THR A 12 -8.22 -5.31 19.86
CA THR A 12 -8.93 -5.81 18.69
C THR A 12 -8.50 -7.21 18.23
N GLN A 13 -9.33 -7.82 17.38
CA GLN A 13 -9.08 -9.17 16.86
C GLN A 13 -7.85 -9.17 15.96
N LEU A 14 -7.68 -8.14 15.12
CA LEU A 14 -6.49 -8.02 14.27
C LEU A 14 -5.23 -7.78 15.09
N GLU A 15 -5.26 -6.96 16.14
CA GLU A 15 -4.09 -6.75 17.00
C GLU A 15 -3.60 -8.05 17.66
N THR A 16 -4.56 -8.87 18.11
CA THR A 16 -4.28 -10.20 18.69
C THR A 16 -3.65 -11.12 17.65
N TRP A 17 -4.27 -11.21 16.47
CA TRP A 17 -3.75 -12.01 15.37
C TRP A 17 -2.33 -11.59 14.93
N LEU A 18 -2.07 -10.29 14.86
CA LEU A 18 -0.74 -9.75 14.53
C LEU A 18 0.30 -10.08 15.59
N HIS A 19 -0.06 -10.04 16.88
CA HIS A 19 0.83 -10.46 17.97
C HIS A 19 1.16 -11.95 17.89
N ASP A 20 0.15 -12.80 17.68
CA ASP A 20 0.36 -14.24 17.55
C ASP A 20 1.26 -14.57 16.36
N LYS A 21 1.04 -13.91 15.21
CA LYS A 21 1.91 -14.05 14.04
C LYS A 21 3.31 -13.50 14.28
N PHE A 22 3.45 -12.37 14.93
CA PHE A 22 4.76 -11.83 15.30
C PHE A 22 5.56 -12.81 16.16
N ASN A 23 4.92 -13.42 17.17
CA ASN A 23 5.55 -14.43 18.01
C ASN A 23 6.00 -15.65 17.18
N ALA A 24 5.18 -16.11 16.24
CA ALA A 24 5.52 -17.20 15.33
C ALA A 24 6.73 -16.84 14.43
N VAL A 25 6.76 -15.61 13.88
CA VAL A 25 7.87 -15.13 13.05
C VAL A 25 9.17 -15.03 13.86
N CYS A 26 9.12 -14.48 15.07
CA CYS A 26 10.28 -14.43 15.97
C CYS A 26 10.79 -15.85 16.29
N ALA A 27 9.90 -16.78 16.61
CA ALA A 27 10.27 -18.17 16.88
C ALA A 27 10.94 -18.83 15.66
N ALA A 28 10.40 -18.61 14.45
CA ALA A 28 10.99 -19.11 13.20
C ALA A 28 12.36 -18.48 12.89
N ALA A 29 12.59 -17.23 13.31
CA ALA A 29 13.86 -16.54 13.18
C ALA A 29 14.90 -16.91 14.26
N GLY A 30 14.55 -17.76 15.24
CA GLY A 30 15.41 -18.09 16.37
C GLY A 30 15.56 -16.95 17.40
N GLU A 31 14.72 -15.92 17.30
CA GLU A 31 14.66 -14.83 18.27
C GLU A 31 13.73 -15.21 19.43
N GLN A 32 14.14 -14.92 20.67
CA GLN A 32 13.24 -15.12 21.82
C GLN A 32 12.15 -14.05 21.85
N ALA A 33 10.96 -14.39 21.33
CA ALA A 33 9.77 -13.53 21.30
C ALA A 33 9.42 -12.91 22.67
N SER A 34 9.72 -13.60 23.78
CA SER A 34 9.43 -13.14 25.15
C SER A 34 10.14 -11.84 25.55
N ARG A 35 11.14 -11.38 24.79
CA ARG A 35 11.85 -10.11 25.02
C ARG A 35 11.41 -8.97 24.10
N LEU A 36 10.63 -9.26 23.06
CA LEU A 36 10.23 -8.28 22.04
C LEU A 36 8.72 -8.03 22.13
N THR A 37 8.34 -6.76 22.23
CA THR A 37 6.93 -6.37 22.15
C THR A 37 6.64 -5.89 20.74
N LEU A 38 5.59 -6.44 20.11
CA LEU A 38 5.14 -5.94 18.82
C LEU A 38 4.62 -4.50 19.00
N ARG A 39 5.25 -3.56 18.28
CA ARG A 39 4.79 -2.18 18.19
C ARG A 39 3.96 -1.98 16.93
N ILE A 40 2.69 -1.62 17.12
CA ILE A 40 1.79 -1.21 16.03
C ILE A 40 1.73 0.31 16.02
N SER A 41 2.28 0.94 14.98
CA SER A 41 2.34 2.40 14.85
C SER A 41 2.37 2.78 13.37
N PRO A 42 1.43 3.59 12.88
CA PRO A 42 0.23 4.12 13.56
C PRO A 42 -0.72 3.01 14.06
N PRO A 43 -1.66 3.32 14.99
CA PRO A 43 -2.72 2.40 15.39
C PRO A 43 -3.53 1.89 14.18
N LEU A 44 -4.20 0.76 14.33
CA LEU A 44 -5.11 0.25 13.32
C LEU A 44 -6.41 1.06 13.33
N ALA A 45 -6.87 1.48 12.16
CA ALA A 45 -8.21 2.00 12.01
C ALA A 45 -9.23 0.84 11.96
N ALA A 46 -10.47 1.11 12.36
CA ALA A 46 -11.53 0.09 12.37
C ALA A 46 -11.77 -0.52 10.98
N TRP A 47 -11.70 0.29 9.92
CA TRP A 47 -11.84 -0.18 8.55
C TRP A 47 -10.67 -1.08 8.13
N GLU A 48 -9.44 -0.80 8.60
CA GLU A 48 -8.29 -1.64 8.27
C GLU A 48 -8.46 -3.03 8.86
N GLU A 49 -8.90 -3.10 10.11
CA GLU A 49 -9.21 -4.36 10.76
C GLU A 49 -10.29 -5.14 10.02
N GLU A 50 -11.43 -4.49 9.74
CA GLU A 50 -12.54 -5.12 9.03
C GLU A 50 -12.07 -5.74 7.71
N PHE A 51 -11.43 -4.94 6.85
CA PHE A 51 -11.08 -5.40 5.51
C PHE A 51 -9.86 -6.32 5.50
N PHE A 52 -8.92 -6.16 6.41
CA PHE A 52 -7.79 -7.10 6.52
C PHE A 52 -8.27 -8.49 6.96
N LEU A 53 -9.07 -8.57 8.03
CA LEU A 53 -9.62 -9.85 8.52
C LEU A 53 -10.55 -10.49 7.50
N ARG A 54 -11.35 -9.69 6.79
CA ARG A 54 -12.17 -10.18 5.67
C ARG A 54 -11.30 -10.70 4.53
N GLY A 55 -10.21 -10.02 4.20
CA GLY A 55 -9.22 -10.48 3.23
C GLY A 55 -8.64 -11.86 3.55
N LEU A 56 -8.33 -12.11 4.83
CA LEU A 56 -7.90 -13.43 5.30
C LEU A 56 -9.01 -14.48 5.20
N THR A 57 -10.22 -14.14 5.65
CA THR A 57 -11.37 -15.07 5.72
C THR A 57 -11.84 -15.50 4.33
N GLU A 58 -11.80 -14.59 3.36
CA GLU A 58 -12.22 -14.79 1.97
C GLU A 58 -11.07 -15.25 1.05
N ASN A 59 -9.94 -15.69 1.65
CA ASN A 59 -8.74 -16.16 0.96
C ASN A 59 -8.26 -15.20 -0.15
N LEU A 60 -8.34 -13.89 0.11
CA LEU A 60 -7.76 -12.90 -0.81
C LEU A 60 -6.23 -12.92 -0.72
N PHE A 61 -5.72 -13.17 0.48
CA PHE A 61 -4.31 -13.36 0.75
C PHE A 61 -4.13 -14.26 1.97
N GLU A 62 -2.98 -14.92 2.04
CA GLU A 62 -2.55 -15.75 3.14
C GLU A 62 -1.20 -15.28 3.66
N ILE A 63 -0.93 -15.50 4.95
CA ILE A 63 0.31 -15.06 5.59
C ILE A 63 0.98 -16.25 6.26
N ASN A 64 2.13 -16.65 5.72
CA ASN A 64 2.88 -17.80 6.20
C ASN A 64 3.62 -17.50 7.52
N GLU A 65 4.29 -18.50 8.07
CA GLU A 65 5.02 -18.43 9.34
C GLU A 65 6.22 -17.46 9.31
N ARG A 66 6.67 -17.07 8.12
CA ARG A 66 7.70 -16.04 7.92
C ARG A 66 7.10 -14.66 7.68
N GLY A 67 5.78 -14.50 7.83
CA GLY A 67 5.12 -13.22 7.57
C GLY A 67 5.09 -12.81 6.09
N GLN A 68 5.40 -13.75 5.18
CA GLN A 68 5.29 -13.53 3.74
C GLN A 68 3.85 -13.71 3.31
N VAL A 69 3.43 -12.92 2.33
CA VAL A 69 2.09 -12.88 1.79
C VAL A 69 2.04 -13.71 0.51
N ALA A 70 1.10 -14.65 0.46
CA ALA A 70 0.68 -15.33 -0.76
C ALA A 70 -0.66 -14.74 -1.21
N SER A 71 -0.76 -14.30 -2.46
CA SER A 71 -1.99 -13.72 -3.01
C SER A 71 -1.98 -13.74 -4.54
N GLU A 72 -3.14 -13.97 -5.16
CA GLU A 72 -3.35 -13.78 -6.61
C GLU A 72 -3.27 -12.32 -7.06
N LEU A 73 -3.25 -11.37 -6.11
CA LEU A 73 -3.07 -9.95 -6.39
C LEU A 73 -1.60 -9.59 -6.65
N LEU A 74 -0.65 -10.42 -6.25
CA LEU A 74 0.77 -10.19 -6.51
C LEU A 74 1.10 -10.54 -7.98
N PRO A 75 2.08 -9.87 -8.60
CA PRO A 75 2.53 -10.24 -9.94
C PRO A 75 3.01 -11.69 -9.97
N ALA A 76 2.68 -12.41 -11.04
CA ALA A 76 3.25 -13.73 -11.29
C ALA A 76 4.78 -13.55 -11.43
N GLY A 77 5.55 -14.24 -10.58
CA GLY A 77 7.01 -14.14 -10.64
C GLY A 77 7.51 -14.61 -12.00
N THR A 78 8.28 -13.77 -12.69
CA THR A 78 9.06 -14.18 -13.86
C THR A 78 10.32 -14.89 -13.36
N GLU A 79 10.57 -16.11 -13.87
CA GLU A 79 11.68 -16.98 -13.44
C GLU A 79 13.08 -16.35 -13.58
N GLU A 80 13.21 -15.22 -14.28
CA GLU A 80 14.47 -14.47 -14.47
C GLU A 80 14.91 -13.64 -13.26
N ASP A 81 14.01 -13.30 -12.33
CA ASP A 81 14.37 -12.57 -11.10
C ASP A 81 14.68 -13.60 -9.99
N GLY A 82 15.92 -14.10 -9.97
CA GLY A 82 16.46 -15.13 -9.05
C GLY A 82 16.38 -14.84 -7.54
N ALA A 83 15.61 -13.84 -7.12
CA ALA A 83 15.10 -13.68 -5.78
C ALA A 83 13.69 -13.08 -5.90
N GLN A 84 12.66 -13.93 -5.97
CA GLN A 84 11.27 -13.52 -5.80
C GLN A 84 11.14 -12.87 -4.41
N LYS A 85 11.35 -11.54 -4.33
CA LYS A 85 11.31 -10.80 -3.07
C LYS A 85 9.86 -10.77 -2.62
N SER A 86 9.55 -11.70 -1.74
CA SER A 86 8.22 -11.92 -1.18
C SER A 86 7.67 -10.64 -0.55
N TYR A 87 6.49 -10.22 -0.99
CA TYR A 87 5.69 -9.24 -0.25
C TYR A 87 5.46 -9.79 1.15
N ARG A 88 5.74 -9.01 2.20
CA ARG A 88 5.72 -9.47 3.60
C ARG A 88 5.12 -8.42 4.51
N ILE A 89 4.49 -8.84 5.60
CA ILE A 89 3.99 -7.91 6.62
C ILE A 89 4.92 -7.81 7.83
N PHE A 90 5.94 -8.67 7.92
CA PHE A 90 7.01 -8.58 8.93
C PHE A 90 8.37 -8.53 8.25
N SER A 91 9.28 -7.68 8.72
CA SER A 91 10.71 -7.80 8.38
C SER A 91 11.40 -8.86 9.23
N HIS A 92 12.64 -9.21 8.90
CA HIS A 92 13.40 -10.24 9.60
C HIS A 92 14.58 -9.70 10.42
N GLU A 93 15.11 -8.52 10.09
CA GLU A 93 16.31 -7.98 10.73
C GLU A 93 16.19 -6.46 10.94
N PRO A 94 15.72 -5.99 12.11
CA PRO A 94 15.05 -6.78 13.16
C PRO A 94 13.64 -7.22 12.73
N VAL A 95 13.06 -8.19 13.45
CA VAL A 95 11.64 -8.54 13.28
C VAL A 95 10.77 -7.36 13.72
N ARG A 96 10.02 -6.78 12.78
CA ARG A 96 9.04 -5.70 13.04
C ARG A 96 7.90 -5.77 12.04
N LEU A 97 6.74 -5.28 12.44
CA LEU A 97 5.60 -5.11 11.54
C LEU A 97 5.88 -4.03 10.50
N LEU A 98 5.70 -4.39 9.23
CA LEU A 98 5.62 -3.48 8.10
C LEU A 98 4.18 -2.97 8.03
N ARG A 99 3.89 -1.99 8.89
CA ARG A 99 2.54 -1.48 9.12
C ARG A 99 1.83 -0.96 7.87
N GLU A 100 2.59 -0.40 6.94
CA GLU A 100 2.10 0.07 5.64
C GLU A 100 1.55 -1.10 4.80
N ASN A 101 2.22 -2.25 4.79
CA ASN A 101 1.77 -3.42 4.05
C ASN A 101 0.45 -3.98 4.61
N VAL A 102 0.17 -3.80 5.90
CA VAL A 102 -1.15 -4.11 6.48
C VAL A 102 -2.22 -3.18 5.90
N CYS A 103 -1.93 -1.87 5.83
CA CYS A 103 -2.84 -0.88 5.22
C CYS A 103 -3.07 -1.16 3.73
N GLN A 104 -2.04 -1.57 2.99
CA GLN A 104 -2.13 -1.95 1.58
C GLN A 104 -3.04 -3.16 1.36
N LEU A 105 -2.85 -4.22 2.15
CA LEU A 105 -3.70 -5.41 2.09
C LEU A 105 -5.16 -5.10 2.45
N ALA A 106 -5.37 -4.29 3.50
CA ALA A 106 -6.71 -3.81 3.87
C ALA A 106 -7.34 -2.95 2.76
N SER A 107 -6.55 -2.10 2.10
CA SER A 107 -7.00 -1.24 1.00
C SER A 107 -7.38 -2.05 -0.24
N ALA A 108 -6.60 -3.08 -0.56
CA ALA A 108 -6.93 -4.02 -1.63
C ALA A 108 -8.25 -4.76 -1.35
N ALA A 109 -8.41 -5.26 -0.13
CA ALA A 109 -9.64 -5.91 0.31
C ALA A 109 -10.83 -4.94 0.28
N ARG A 110 -10.66 -3.68 0.70
CA ARG A 110 -11.68 -2.64 0.64
C ARG A 110 -12.10 -2.31 -0.80
N LEU A 111 -11.15 -2.22 -1.74
CA LEU A 111 -11.48 -2.07 -3.17
C LEU A 111 -12.39 -3.20 -3.66
N ILE A 112 -12.07 -4.43 -3.30
CA ILE A 112 -12.79 -5.60 -3.81
C ILE A 112 -14.16 -5.73 -3.14
N PHE A 113 -14.20 -5.70 -1.81
CA PHE A 113 -15.39 -6.07 -1.04
C PHE A 113 -16.37 -4.91 -0.83
N GLU A 114 -15.88 -3.67 -0.67
CA GLU A 114 -16.74 -2.50 -0.49
C GLU A 114 -17.04 -1.82 -1.83
N ARG A 115 -16.00 -1.60 -2.64
CA ARG A 115 -16.12 -0.85 -3.90
C ARG A 115 -16.41 -1.74 -5.12
N GLY A 116 -16.50 -3.06 -4.93
CA GLY A 116 -16.95 -4.01 -5.94
C GLY A 116 -15.96 -4.26 -7.07
N TRP A 117 -14.67 -3.94 -6.87
CA TRP A 117 -13.61 -4.20 -7.85
C TRP A 117 -13.33 -5.70 -8.00
N LEU A 118 -13.04 -6.14 -9.23
CA LEU A 118 -12.72 -7.56 -9.47
C LEU A 118 -11.28 -7.85 -9.07
N LYS A 119 -11.04 -8.96 -8.36
CA LYS A 119 -9.72 -9.42 -7.94
C LYS A 119 -8.69 -9.37 -9.09
N ARG A 120 -9.07 -9.90 -10.28
CA ARG A 120 -8.21 -9.93 -11.48
C ARG A 120 -7.77 -8.56 -12.01
N HIS A 121 -8.45 -7.47 -11.63
CA HIS A 121 -8.10 -6.11 -12.03
C HIS A 121 -7.22 -5.41 -10.99
N VAL A 122 -7.15 -5.91 -9.75
CA VAL A 122 -6.37 -5.32 -8.66
C VAL A 122 -5.01 -6.01 -8.59
N ARG A 123 -3.94 -5.22 -8.48
CA ARG A 123 -2.57 -5.68 -8.33
C ARG A 123 -1.89 -5.00 -7.15
N LEU A 124 -1.25 -5.80 -6.30
CA LEU A 124 -0.29 -5.36 -5.29
C LEU A 124 1.08 -5.27 -5.96
N GLU A 125 1.74 -4.13 -5.84
CA GLU A 125 3.07 -3.93 -6.42
C GLU A 125 4.10 -3.99 -5.28
N PRO A 126 4.82 -5.12 -5.08
CA PRO A 126 5.83 -5.23 -4.04
C PRO A 126 6.98 -4.27 -4.34
N GLY A 127 7.00 -3.16 -3.64
CA GLY A 127 8.03 -2.17 -3.78
C GLY A 127 9.45 -2.72 -3.50
N ARG A 128 10.41 -2.48 -4.41
CA ARG A 128 11.83 -2.80 -4.16
C ARG A 128 12.44 -1.74 -3.23
N GLU A 129 13.15 -2.16 -2.17
CA GLU A 129 13.81 -1.26 -1.18
C GLU A 129 14.86 -0.33 -1.83
N GLU A 130 15.53 -0.82 -2.88
CA GLU A 130 16.58 -0.14 -3.64
C GLU A 130 16.04 0.96 -4.56
N HIS A 131 14.71 1.08 -4.63
CA HIS A 131 13.97 1.79 -5.66
C HIS A 131 12.83 2.66 -5.12
N ARG A 132 12.85 3.02 -3.83
CA ARG A 132 11.90 4.03 -3.28
C ARG A 132 11.94 5.37 -4.01
N ALA A 133 12.96 5.58 -4.85
CA ALA A 133 13.17 6.75 -5.71
C ALA A 133 13.00 6.46 -7.22
N THR A 134 12.47 5.30 -7.64
CA THR A 134 12.20 5.02 -9.07
C THR A 134 10.71 4.90 -9.37
N ALA A 135 10.36 5.06 -10.64
CA ALA A 135 8.99 5.25 -11.14
C ALA A 135 8.10 3.99 -11.11
N ASP A 136 8.55 2.93 -10.45
CA ASP A 136 7.91 1.60 -10.44
C ASP A 136 7.46 1.16 -9.03
N HIS A 137 7.50 2.05 -8.04
CA HIS A 137 7.12 1.75 -6.65
C HIS A 137 5.74 2.31 -6.33
N PHE A 138 4.71 1.54 -6.65
CA PHE A 138 3.32 1.83 -6.28
C PHE A 138 2.84 0.82 -5.26
N ASP A 139 1.76 1.15 -4.56
CA ASP A 139 1.22 0.26 -3.55
C ASP A 139 0.17 -0.68 -4.14
N LEU A 140 -0.80 -0.10 -4.87
CA LEU A 140 -1.78 -0.87 -5.65
C LEU A 140 -2.05 -0.21 -7.00
N LEU A 141 -2.34 -1.06 -7.99
CA LEU A 141 -2.83 -0.64 -9.29
C LEU A 141 -4.13 -1.36 -9.61
N VAL A 142 -5.07 -0.64 -10.20
CA VAL A 142 -6.29 -1.20 -10.78
C VAL A 142 -6.22 -1.04 -12.29
N ARG A 143 -6.23 -2.16 -13.01
CA ARG A 143 -6.09 -2.20 -14.46
C ARG A 143 -7.40 -2.53 -15.15
N SER A 144 -7.61 -1.96 -16.33
CA SER A 144 -8.69 -2.36 -17.22
C SER A 144 -8.41 -3.75 -17.82
N PRO A 145 -9.42 -4.40 -18.43
CA PRO A 145 -9.21 -5.65 -19.17
C PRO A 145 -8.15 -5.53 -20.28
N ALA A 146 -7.98 -4.33 -20.86
CA ALA A 146 -6.95 -4.04 -21.86
C ALA A 146 -5.56 -3.78 -21.26
N GLY A 147 -5.38 -3.95 -19.94
CA GLY A 147 -4.09 -3.80 -19.24
C GLY A 147 -3.72 -2.36 -18.88
N ARG A 148 -4.51 -1.36 -19.30
CA ARG A 148 -4.30 0.06 -18.96
C ARG A 148 -4.51 0.29 -17.48
N ILE A 149 -3.66 1.11 -16.86
CA ILE A 149 -3.83 1.49 -15.45
C ILE A 149 -4.98 2.51 -15.38
N PHE A 150 -5.99 2.19 -14.60
CA PHE A 150 -7.16 3.03 -14.41
C PHE A 150 -7.11 3.77 -13.08
N ILE A 151 -6.80 3.06 -11.99
CA ILE A 151 -6.63 3.64 -10.66
C ILE A 151 -5.23 3.32 -10.19
N TRP A 152 -4.52 4.36 -9.77
CA TRP A 152 -3.33 4.25 -8.97
C TRP A 152 -3.69 4.48 -7.50
N VAL A 153 -3.23 3.63 -6.61
CA VAL A 153 -3.47 3.76 -5.16
C VAL A 153 -2.16 3.96 -4.43
N GLU A 154 -2.14 4.94 -3.53
CA GLU A 154 -1.04 5.20 -2.61
C GLU A 154 -1.55 5.11 -1.18
N THR A 155 -0.87 4.30 -0.39
CA THR A 155 -1.07 4.17 1.05
C THR A 155 -0.06 5.03 1.78
N ARG A 156 -0.47 5.65 2.88
CA ARG A 156 0.44 6.34 3.82
C ARG A 156 0.08 6.03 5.25
N ARG A 157 0.94 6.44 6.18
CA ARG A 157 0.73 6.22 7.61
C ARG A 157 -0.22 7.23 8.24
N SER A 158 -0.48 8.35 7.58
CA SER A 158 -1.39 9.38 8.09
C SER A 158 -1.94 10.28 6.99
N ALA A 159 -3.05 10.95 7.26
CA ALA A 159 -3.64 11.97 6.40
C ALA A 159 -2.67 13.12 6.10
N VAL A 160 -1.83 13.50 7.07
CA VAL A 160 -0.78 14.52 6.89
C VAL A 160 0.24 14.09 5.82
N GLU A 161 0.60 12.81 5.79
CA GLU A 161 1.48 12.27 4.74
C GLU A 161 0.79 12.24 3.37
N LEU A 162 -0.54 12.04 3.32
CA LEU A 162 -1.31 12.18 2.08
C LEU A 162 -1.32 13.62 1.58
N ASP A 163 -1.62 14.59 2.46
CA ASP A 163 -1.60 16.02 2.11
C ASP A 163 -0.25 16.43 1.52
N LYS A 164 0.84 15.98 2.17
CA LYS A 164 2.19 16.23 1.68
C LYS A 164 2.44 15.58 0.32
N LEU A 165 2.06 14.31 0.13
CA LEU A 165 2.17 13.60 -1.15
C LEU A 165 1.49 14.40 -2.27
N ILE A 166 0.26 14.85 -2.06
CA ILE A 166 -0.50 15.59 -3.06
C ILE A 166 0.10 16.98 -3.31
N ALA A 167 0.51 17.68 -2.26
CA ALA A 167 1.12 19.00 -2.38
C ALA A 167 2.44 18.95 -3.18
N ASP A 168 3.32 18.01 -2.83
CA ASP A 168 4.62 17.83 -3.48
C ASP A 168 4.45 17.36 -4.93
N LEU A 169 3.50 16.45 -5.21
CA LEU A 169 3.21 15.99 -6.57
C LEU A 169 2.69 17.14 -7.46
N ARG A 170 1.79 17.98 -6.93
CA ARG A 170 1.32 19.20 -7.63
C ARG A 170 2.45 20.21 -7.83
N ALA A 171 3.39 20.32 -6.90
CA ALA A 171 4.53 21.22 -7.01
C ALA A 171 5.54 20.72 -8.05
N CYS A 172 5.82 19.42 -8.08
CA CYS A 172 6.62 18.77 -9.11
C CYS A 172 6.00 18.98 -10.50
N SER A 173 4.70 18.69 -10.64
CA SER A 173 3.96 18.89 -11.90
C SER A 173 4.02 20.32 -12.43
N ARG A 174 3.80 21.32 -11.56
CA ARG A 174 3.82 22.76 -11.92
C ARG A 174 5.16 23.25 -12.45
N ARG A 175 6.25 22.54 -12.16
CA ARG A 175 7.58 22.87 -12.66
C ARG A 175 7.75 22.52 -14.14
N GLY A 176 6.89 21.67 -14.70
CA GLY A 176 7.00 21.17 -16.08
C GLY A 176 8.12 20.12 -16.23
N PRO A 177 8.60 19.85 -17.47
CA PRO A 177 9.68 18.92 -17.71
C PRO A 177 10.97 19.32 -16.97
N HIS A 178 11.50 18.42 -16.15
CA HIS A 178 12.80 18.58 -15.47
C HIS A 178 13.38 17.20 -15.15
N ALA A 179 14.70 17.12 -14.92
CA ALA A 179 15.34 15.88 -14.50
C ALA A 179 15.10 15.62 -13.00
N HIS A 180 15.15 14.34 -12.60
CA HIS A 180 15.00 13.93 -11.21
C HIS A 180 16.02 14.61 -10.28
N GLU A 181 17.28 14.72 -10.72
CA GLU A 181 18.37 15.34 -9.96
C GLU A 181 18.16 16.84 -9.70
N ASP A 182 17.40 17.50 -10.58
CA ASP A 182 17.04 18.90 -10.42
C ASP A 182 15.77 19.09 -9.59
N CYS A 183 15.04 18.02 -9.27
CA CYS A 183 13.74 18.10 -8.61
C CYS A 183 13.87 18.50 -7.14
N GLY A 184 13.12 19.53 -6.72
CA GLY A 184 12.97 19.88 -5.30
C GLY A 184 12.11 18.89 -4.50
N PHE A 185 11.52 17.89 -5.20
CA PHE A 185 10.61 16.88 -4.67
C PHE A 185 11.00 15.48 -5.17
N PRO A 186 12.25 15.02 -4.95
CA PRO A 186 12.79 13.82 -5.59
C PRO A 186 12.02 12.53 -5.25
N GLN A 187 11.35 12.48 -4.10
CA GLN A 187 10.49 11.32 -3.74
C GLN A 187 9.20 11.24 -4.55
N ASN A 188 8.72 12.36 -5.09
CA ASN A 188 7.47 12.45 -5.85
C ASN A 188 7.69 12.61 -7.36
N HIS A 189 8.92 12.94 -7.79
CA HIS A 189 9.27 12.97 -9.20
C HIS A 189 8.97 11.65 -9.95
N PRO A 190 9.29 10.46 -9.41
CA PRO A 190 9.00 9.21 -10.11
C PRO A 190 7.49 8.94 -10.25
N ARG A 191 6.68 9.45 -9.32
CA ARG A 191 5.21 9.39 -9.40
C ARG A 191 4.68 10.31 -10.48
N HIS A 192 5.27 11.49 -10.64
CA HIS A 192 4.95 12.41 -11.73
C HIS A 192 5.31 11.79 -13.09
N GLU A 193 6.52 11.22 -13.24
CA GLU A 193 6.95 10.51 -14.45
C GLU A 193 6.00 9.35 -14.79
N PHE A 194 5.62 8.57 -13.79
CA PHE A 194 4.64 7.50 -13.96
C PHE A 194 3.28 8.00 -14.44
N CYS A 195 2.76 9.09 -13.87
CA CYS A 195 1.49 9.64 -14.34
C CYS A 195 1.56 10.09 -15.80
N LEU A 196 2.70 10.65 -16.24
CA LEU A 196 2.89 11.03 -17.64
C LEU A 196 3.00 9.80 -18.57
N ALA A 197 3.74 8.77 -18.16
CA ALA A 197 3.98 7.58 -18.97
C ALA A 197 2.75 6.66 -19.04
N SER A 198 2.10 6.40 -17.90
CA SER A 198 1.01 5.43 -17.79
C SER A 198 -0.38 6.04 -17.92
N GLN A 199 -0.49 7.37 -17.76
CA GLN A 199 -1.75 8.12 -17.80
C GLN A 199 -2.90 7.44 -17.03
N PRO A 200 -2.70 7.12 -15.73
CA PRO A 200 -3.78 6.62 -14.90
C PRO A 200 -4.93 7.64 -14.88
N SER A 201 -6.17 7.17 -14.84
CA SER A 201 -7.34 8.05 -14.84
C SER A 201 -7.66 8.61 -13.45
N TYR A 202 -7.34 7.86 -12.40
CA TYR A 202 -7.68 8.20 -11.02
C TYR A 202 -6.54 7.90 -10.04
N LEU A 203 -6.47 8.71 -8.98
CA LEU A 203 -5.65 8.45 -7.80
C LEU A 203 -6.57 8.23 -6.58
N TRP A 204 -6.31 7.16 -5.84
CA TRP A 204 -6.80 6.97 -4.48
C TRP A 204 -5.64 7.05 -3.50
N ALA A 205 -5.58 8.12 -2.72
CA ALA A 205 -4.63 8.28 -1.63
C ALA A 205 -5.32 7.87 -0.33
N VAL A 206 -4.79 6.89 0.41
CA VAL A 206 -5.44 6.32 1.60
C VAL A 206 -4.47 6.17 2.77
N ALA A 207 -4.96 6.44 3.96
CA ALA A 207 -4.27 6.28 5.22
C ALA A 207 -5.28 5.80 6.28
N PRO A 208 -4.82 5.28 7.43
CA PRO A 208 -5.71 4.83 8.50
C PRO A 208 -6.74 5.90 8.91
N ASP A 209 -6.32 7.16 8.96
CA ASP A 209 -7.07 8.32 9.48
C ASP A 209 -7.59 9.26 8.37
N GLY A 210 -7.52 8.88 7.09
CA GLY A 210 -8.06 9.70 6.01
C GLY A 210 -7.90 9.11 4.61
N GLU A 211 -8.69 9.60 3.66
CA GLU A 211 -8.56 9.26 2.25
C GLU A 211 -8.88 10.44 1.34
N MET A 212 -8.31 10.42 0.15
CA MET A 212 -8.48 11.43 -0.89
C MET A 212 -8.63 10.76 -2.25
N PHE A 213 -9.47 11.34 -3.09
CA PHE A 213 -9.74 10.86 -4.44
C PHE A 213 -9.47 11.96 -5.44
N PHE A 214 -8.83 11.62 -6.55
CA PHE A 214 -8.58 12.58 -7.62
C PHE A 214 -8.85 11.94 -8.98
N ALA A 215 -9.44 12.72 -9.89
CA ALA A 215 -9.30 12.50 -11.32
C ALA A 215 -7.95 13.09 -11.75
N ILE A 216 -7.22 12.34 -12.58
CA ILE A 216 -5.92 12.76 -13.10
C ILE A 216 -6.13 13.18 -14.55
N LYS A 217 -5.72 14.42 -14.86
CA LYS A 217 -5.65 14.92 -16.24
C LYS A 217 -4.21 15.14 -16.59
N CYS A 218 -3.74 14.50 -17.66
CA CYS A 218 -2.42 14.75 -18.22
C CYS A 218 -2.57 15.72 -19.39
N ASP A 219 -1.98 16.90 -19.29
CA ASP A 219 -1.88 17.88 -20.37
C ASP A 219 -0.41 18.11 -20.71
N GLY A 220 0.03 17.54 -21.82
CA GLY A 220 1.43 17.49 -22.23
C GLY A 220 2.31 16.85 -21.15
N ALA A 221 3.19 17.66 -20.55
CA ALA A 221 4.13 17.23 -19.51
C ALA A 221 3.69 17.58 -18.09
N THR A 222 2.44 18.01 -17.92
CA THR A 222 1.88 18.36 -16.61
C THR A 222 0.72 17.44 -16.26
N ILE A 223 0.53 17.23 -14.97
CA ILE A 223 -0.61 16.54 -14.40
C ILE A 223 -1.42 17.50 -13.54
N GLU A 224 -2.73 17.46 -13.71
CA GLU A 224 -3.71 18.12 -12.85
C GLU A 224 -4.44 17.06 -12.03
N LEU A 225 -4.61 17.33 -10.73
CA LEU A 225 -5.33 16.47 -9.79
C LEU A 225 -6.62 17.17 -9.36
N GLU A 226 -7.73 16.80 -9.99
CA GLU A 226 -9.05 17.32 -9.68
C GLU A 226 -9.68 16.51 -8.54
N PRO A 227 -9.99 17.12 -7.37
CA PRO A 227 -10.56 16.39 -6.24
C PRO A 227 -11.93 15.78 -6.58
N LEU A 228 -12.16 14.56 -6.11
CA LEU A 228 -13.42 13.85 -6.20
C LEU A 228 -13.97 13.52 -4.81
N SER A 229 -15.28 13.32 -4.71
CA SER A 229 -15.91 12.82 -3.49
C SER A 229 -15.73 11.30 -3.30
N SER A 230 -15.55 10.55 -4.39
CA SER A 230 -15.29 9.11 -4.38
C SER A 230 -14.64 8.63 -5.68
N LEU A 231 -14.07 7.43 -5.66
CA LEU A 231 -13.72 6.72 -6.90
C LEU A 231 -14.96 6.44 -7.77
N PRO A 232 -14.82 6.39 -9.10
CA PRO A 232 -15.87 5.94 -9.99
C PRO A 232 -16.30 4.49 -9.70
N PRO A 233 -17.56 4.13 -9.99
CA PRO A 233 -17.98 2.74 -9.92
C PRO A 233 -17.29 1.89 -10.99
N ARG A 234 -17.08 0.60 -10.69
CA ARG A 234 -16.46 -0.36 -11.59
C ARG A 234 -17.11 -0.42 -12.98
N SER A 235 -18.41 -0.18 -13.09
CA SER A 235 -19.15 -0.23 -14.37
C SER A 235 -18.57 0.69 -15.45
N LEU A 236 -17.90 1.78 -15.08
CA LEU A 236 -17.25 2.67 -16.03
C LEU A 236 -16.01 2.07 -16.70
N LEU A 237 -15.42 1.01 -16.13
CA LEU A 237 -14.33 0.26 -16.78
C LEU A 237 -14.80 -0.73 -17.85
N GLU A 238 -16.05 -1.17 -17.80
CA GLU A 238 -16.58 -2.15 -18.75
C GLU A 238 -17.02 -1.48 -20.07
N LEU A 239 -17.04 -0.13 -20.11
CA LEU A 239 -17.48 0.68 -21.24
C LEU A 239 -16.31 1.25 -22.07
N GLY A 240 -15.05 1.05 -21.66
CA GLY A 240 -13.85 1.57 -22.33
C GLY A 240 -12.84 0.47 -22.61
#